data_AF-A0A941EK82-F1
#
_entry.id   AF-A0A941EK82-F1
#
_cell.length_a   1.000
_cell.length_b   1.000
_cell.length_c   1.000
_cell.angle_alpha   90.00
_cell.angle_beta   90.00
_cell.angle_gamma   90.00
#
_symmetry.space_group_name_H-M   'P 1'
#
loop_
_entity.id
_entity.type
_entity.pdbx_description
1 polymer ?
#
loop_
_entity_poly.entity_id
_entity_poly.type
_entity_poly.pdbx_seq_one_letter_code
_entity_poly.pdbx_strand_id
1 'polypeptide(L)'
;MTPAPTTPAPVLVPPYAASAGIPAPALDAAGAAGWTRFEDEVANVTYTSPDGRCRLEFGPETERYRYDADRLWVAEYRPEPGGERGWAAHFGDDTPAEAIAAFVRVLTDPAGIRGAVPGYLAGAAENGADAVFDAAEANGWVRAVRTATYTGTHGPVHLSCNPAPPEIPGQFLAAGPHWRATFPEGVHRRAWTAVFTAEVPGEAITAFLVTLTDPAGLDPDRDQ
;
A
#
# COMPACT_ATOMS: atom_id res chain seq x y z
N MET A 1 -35.82 -8.40 -35.23
CA MET A 1 -34.83 -7.65 -34.43
C MET A 1 -34.77 -8.32 -33.06
N THR A 2 -33.70 -9.06 -32.79
CA THR A 2 -33.44 -9.61 -31.45
C THR A 2 -32.92 -8.47 -30.58
N PRO A 3 -33.48 -8.21 -29.38
CA PRO A 3 -32.91 -7.23 -28.48
C PRO A 3 -31.47 -7.64 -28.14
N ALA A 4 -30.54 -6.68 -28.18
CA ALA A 4 -29.18 -6.94 -27.75
C ALA A 4 -29.19 -7.39 -26.28
N PRO A 5 -28.41 -8.41 -25.90
CA PRO A 5 -28.30 -8.80 -24.50
C PRO A 5 -27.82 -7.60 -23.69
N THR A 6 -28.59 -7.21 -22.68
CA THR A 6 -28.18 -6.19 -21.72
C THR A 6 -27.22 -6.86 -20.75
N THR A 7 -25.94 -6.50 -20.80
CA THR A 7 -24.96 -6.96 -19.81
C THR A 7 -25.43 -6.49 -18.43
N PRO A 8 -25.58 -7.39 -17.43
CA PRO A 8 -25.91 -6.98 -16.08
C PRO A 8 -24.85 -6.02 -15.54
N ALA A 9 -25.27 -5.04 -14.74
CA ALA A 9 -24.33 -4.14 -14.07
C ALA A 9 -23.40 -4.97 -13.14
N PRO A 10 -22.11 -4.62 -13.06
CA PRO A 10 -21.18 -5.36 -12.22
C PRO A 10 -21.57 -5.25 -10.75
N VAL A 11 -21.34 -6.33 -10.01
CA VAL A 11 -21.50 -6.35 -8.55
C VAL A 11 -20.22 -5.77 -7.96
N LEU A 12 -20.33 -4.58 -7.38
CA LEU A 12 -19.18 -3.92 -6.75
C LEU A 12 -18.89 -4.56 -5.39
N VAL A 13 -17.62 -4.80 -5.11
CA VAL A 13 -17.12 -5.29 -3.81
C VAL A 13 -16.19 -4.25 -3.19
N PRO A 14 -16.10 -4.15 -1.86
CA PRO A 14 -15.12 -3.27 -1.23
C PRO A 14 -13.70 -3.56 -1.73
N PRO A 15 -12.83 -2.55 -1.88
CA PRO A 15 -11.50 -2.76 -2.46
C PRO A 15 -10.69 -3.85 -1.77
N TYR A 16 -10.77 -3.98 -0.43
CA TYR A 16 -10.07 -5.05 0.30
C TYR A 16 -10.44 -6.47 -0.13
N ALA A 17 -11.61 -6.67 -0.72
CA ALA A 17 -12.12 -7.96 -1.19
C ALA A 17 -12.06 -8.09 -2.72
N ALA A 18 -11.56 -7.07 -3.41
CA ALA A 18 -11.34 -7.11 -4.85
C ALA A 18 -9.99 -7.80 -5.16
N SER A 19 -9.77 -8.15 -6.43
CA SER A 19 -8.45 -8.56 -6.94
C SER A 19 -7.43 -7.41 -6.84
N ALA A 20 -6.17 -7.71 -7.14
CA ALA A 20 -5.10 -6.71 -7.27
C ALA A 20 -5.48 -5.52 -8.18
N GLY A 21 -6.25 -5.76 -9.24
CA GLY A 21 -6.44 -4.76 -10.28
C GLY A 21 -5.25 -4.73 -11.25
N ILE A 22 -5.38 -3.95 -12.32
CA ILE A 22 -4.24 -3.53 -13.14
C ILE A 22 -3.33 -2.57 -12.35
N PRO A 23 -2.00 -2.55 -12.58
CA PRO A 23 -1.07 -1.69 -11.84
C PRO A 23 -1.22 -0.18 -12.12
N ALA A 24 -1.96 0.19 -13.18
CA ALA A 24 -2.05 1.55 -13.69
C ALA A 24 -2.42 2.61 -12.63
N PRO A 25 -3.42 2.44 -11.74
CA PRO A 25 -3.78 3.48 -10.77
C PRO A 25 -2.61 3.94 -9.88
N ALA A 26 -1.75 3.00 -9.46
CA ALA A 26 -0.61 3.29 -8.60
C ALA A 26 0.55 3.94 -9.38
N LEU A 27 0.83 3.44 -10.58
CA LEU A 27 1.88 4.00 -11.46
C LEU A 27 1.50 5.40 -11.96
N ASP A 28 0.23 5.60 -12.33
CA ASP A 28 -0.32 6.88 -12.77
C ASP A 28 -0.26 7.93 -11.66
N ALA A 29 -0.46 7.54 -10.40
CA ALA A 29 -0.31 8.45 -9.26
C ALA A 29 1.10 9.04 -9.16
N ALA A 30 2.14 8.21 -9.33
CA ALA A 30 3.53 8.68 -9.36
C ALA A 30 3.84 9.50 -10.63
N GLY A 31 3.33 9.06 -11.79
CA GLY A 31 3.50 9.78 -13.06
C GLY A 31 2.86 11.17 -13.06
N ALA A 32 1.66 11.31 -12.50
CA ALA A 32 0.97 12.58 -12.36
C ALA A 32 1.73 13.58 -11.47
N ALA A 33 2.52 13.07 -10.52
CA ALA A 33 3.41 13.89 -9.68
C ALA A 33 4.74 14.25 -10.34
N GLY A 34 4.94 13.88 -11.62
CA GLY A 34 6.15 14.19 -12.38
C GLY A 34 7.37 13.35 -11.96
N TRP A 35 7.17 12.20 -11.31
CA TRP A 35 8.28 11.30 -11.00
C TRP A 35 8.84 10.69 -12.27
N THR A 36 10.15 10.45 -12.30
CA THR A 36 10.84 9.91 -13.46
C THR A 36 10.59 8.41 -13.55
N ARG A 37 9.99 7.97 -14.66
CA ARG A 37 9.71 6.56 -14.96
C ARG A 37 10.90 5.89 -15.62
N PHE A 38 11.22 4.68 -15.19
CA PHE A 38 12.10 3.72 -15.84
C PHE A 38 11.37 2.39 -15.96
N GLU A 39 11.52 1.72 -17.09
CA GLU A 39 10.99 0.37 -17.32
C GLU A 39 12.11 -0.46 -17.94
N ASP A 40 12.31 -1.67 -17.42
CA ASP A 40 13.31 -2.60 -17.95
C ASP A 40 12.72 -3.56 -18.99
N GLU A 41 13.57 -4.42 -19.56
CA GLU A 41 13.19 -5.35 -20.64
C GLU A 41 12.21 -6.44 -20.21
N VAL A 42 11.99 -6.61 -18.90
CA VAL A 42 11.10 -7.63 -18.32
C VAL A 42 9.91 -7.00 -17.61
N ALA A 43 9.53 -5.77 -18.02
CA ALA A 43 8.34 -5.07 -17.54
C ALA A 43 8.33 -4.73 -16.04
N ASN A 44 9.50 -4.69 -15.38
CA ASN A 44 9.58 -4.04 -14.08
C ASN A 44 9.53 -2.52 -14.30
N VAL A 45 8.68 -1.84 -13.54
CA VAL A 45 8.50 -0.39 -13.63
C VAL A 45 8.97 0.25 -12.34
N THR A 46 9.80 1.28 -12.46
CA THR A 46 10.29 2.09 -11.35
C THR A 46 9.98 3.55 -11.59
N TYR A 47 9.43 4.23 -10.59
CA TYR A 47 9.33 5.69 -10.53
C TYR A 47 10.27 6.22 -9.45
N THR A 48 10.97 7.31 -9.76
CA THR A 48 11.87 8.00 -8.83
C THR A 48 11.43 9.46 -8.67
N SER A 49 11.36 9.95 -7.43
CA SER A 49 11.05 11.35 -7.13
C SER A 49 12.08 12.31 -7.75
N PRO A 50 11.72 13.58 -8.00
CA PRO A 50 12.63 14.55 -8.63
C PRO A 50 13.96 14.77 -7.88
N ASP A 51 13.98 14.58 -6.56
CA ASP A 51 15.18 14.67 -5.71
C ASP A 51 15.96 13.35 -5.58
N GLY A 52 15.49 12.26 -6.21
CA GLY A 52 16.12 10.95 -6.16
C GLY A 52 15.97 10.20 -4.83
N ARG A 53 15.19 10.72 -3.88
CA ARG A 53 15.12 10.21 -2.51
C ARG A 53 14.00 9.21 -2.27
N CYS A 54 12.92 9.26 -3.04
CA CYS A 54 11.82 8.33 -2.95
C CYS A 54 11.68 7.52 -4.24
N ARG A 55 11.38 6.24 -4.11
CA ARG A 55 11.20 5.31 -5.23
C ARG A 55 9.93 4.49 -5.04
N LEU A 56 9.21 4.25 -6.12
CA LEU A 56 8.13 3.27 -6.23
C LEU A 56 8.53 2.24 -7.30
N GLU A 57 8.55 0.96 -6.96
CA GLU A 57 8.80 -0.16 -7.86
C GLU A 57 7.57 -1.06 -7.94
N PHE A 58 7.21 -1.43 -9.17
CA PHE A 58 6.37 -2.57 -9.51
C PHE A 58 7.28 -3.60 -10.18
N GLY A 59 7.55 -4.71 -9.50
CA GLY A 59 8.59 -5.66 -9.90
C GLY A 59 8.07 -7.08 -10.12
N PRO A 60 7.17 -7.35 -11.08
CA PRO A 60 6.64 -8.71 -11.30
C PRO A 60 7.73 -9.72 -11.68
N GLU A 61 8.79 -9.28 -12.36
CA GLU A 61 9.86 -10.15 -12.86
C GLU A 61 11.18 -9.96 -12.08
N THR A 62 11.14 -9.24 -10.95
CA THR A 62 12.35 -8.99 -10.18
C THR A 62 12.81 -10.24 -9.44
N GLU A 63 14.02 -10.72 -9.74
CA GLU A 63 14.59 -11.87 -9.04
C GLU A 63 14.81 -11.60 -7.55
N ARG A 64 14.91 -10.31 -7.17
CA ARG A 64 15.12 -9.85 -5.79
C ARG A 64 14.03 -10.32 -4.83
N TYR A 65 12.81 -10.50 -5.33
CA TYR A 65 11.64 -10.87 -4.52
C TYR A 65 11.00 -12.19 -4.97
N ARG A 66 11.67 -12.97 -5.82
CA ARG A 66 11.18 -14.23 -6.39
C ARG A 66 10.62 -15.23 -5.35
N TYR A 67 11.16 -15.21 -4.12
CA TYR A 67 10.73 -16.11 -3.03
C TYR A 67 9.88 -15.42 -1.96
N ASP A 68 9.47 -14.17 -2.19
CA ASP A 68 8.78 -13.31 -1.24
C ASP A 68 7.48 -12.79 -1.88
N ALA A 69 6.47 -13.66 -1.95
CA ALA A 69 5.17 -13.36 -2.58
C ALA A 69 4.45 -12.13 -1.96
N ASP A 70 4.86 -11.72 -0.76
CA ASP A 70 4.38 -10.50 -0.11
C ASP A 70 5.04 -9.20 -0.68
N ARG A 71 5.79 -9.27 -1.81
CA ARG A 71 6.60 -8.16 -2.35
C ARG A 71 6.59 -8.03 -3.87
N LEU A 72 5.42 -7.73 -4.44
CA LEU A 72 5.31 -7.30 -5.83
C LEU A 72 5.62 -5.80 -5.99
N TRP A 73 5.20 -4.99 -5.01
CA TRP A 73 5.38 -3.55 -4.98
C TRP A 73 6.30 -3.12 -3.84
N VAL A 74 7.16 -2.13 -4.11
CA VAL A 74 8.05 -1.53 -3.11
C VAL A 74 8.06 -0.01 -3.25
N ALA A 75 7.63 0.68 -2.20
CA ALA A 75 7.91 2.09 -2.01
C ALA A 75 9.02 2.26 -0.96
N GLU A 76 10.06 3.02 -1.26
CA GLU A 76 11.15 3.29 -0.32
C GLU A 76 11.61 4.74 -0.37
N TYR A 77 11.99 5.25 0.81
CA TYR A 77 12.64 6.53 0.97
C TYR A 77 14.05 6.35 1.52
N ARG A 78 15.00 7.10 0.96
CA ARG A 78 16.36 7.25 1.45
C ARG A 78 16.64 8.74 1.69
N PRO A 79 17.10 9.14 2.89
CA PRO A 79 17.50 10.52 3.16
C PRO A 79 18.55 11.04 2.19
N GLU A 80 19.48 10.17 1.77
CA GLU A 80 20.43 10.46 0.72
C GLU A 80 20.30 9.45 -0.43
N PRO A 81 20.35 9.89 -1.70
CA PRO A 81 20.33 8.99 -2.84
C PRO A 81 21.41 7.90 -2.73
N GLY A 82 21.00 6.64 -2.74
CA GLY A 82 21.90 5.48 -2.57
C GLY A 82 22.34 5.18 -1.13
N GLY A 83 21.89 5.96 -0.15
CA GLY A 83 22.16 5.76 1.27
C GLY A 83 21.28 4.71 1.94
N GLU A 84 21.30 4.70 3.28
CA GLU A 84 20.41 3.85 4.08
C GLU A 84 18.94 4.22 3.88
N ARG A 85 18.06 3.22 4.02
CA ARG A 85 16.61 3.43 3.94
C ARG A 85 16.15 4.17 5.19
N GLY A 86 15.43 5.27 4.99
CA GLY A 86 14.67 5.94 6.05
C GLY A 86 13.39 5.18 6.36
N TRP A 87 12.65 4.77 5.33
CA TRP A 87 11.48 3.90 5.47
C TRP A 87 11.24 3.07 4.20
N ALA A 88 10.44 2.01 4.33
CA ALA A 88 9.93 1.23 3.21
C ALA A 88 8.49 0.72 3.46
N ALA A 89 7.73 0.58 2.37
CA ALA A 89 6.39 0.00 2.34
C ALA A 89 6.29 -1.01 1.20
N HIS A 90 5.74 -2.18 1.48
CA HIS A 90 5.60 -3.29 0.54
C HIS A 90 4.16 -3.74 0.41
N PHE A 91 3.82 -4.18 -0.80
CA PHE A 91 2.50 -4.71 -1.10
C PHE A 91 2.65 -6.00 -1.90
N GLY A 92 1.95 -7.04 -1.44
CA GLY A 92 1.89 -8.34 -2.12
C GLY A 92 1.13 -8.26 -3.45
N ASP A 93 1.22 -9.34 -4.20
CA ASP A 93 0.62 -9.50 -5.53
C ASP A 93 -0.87 -9.14 -5.62
N ASP A 94 -1.65 -9.57 -4.65
CA ASP A 94 -3.10 -9.38 -4.60
C ASP A 94 -3.56 -8.09 -3.89
N THR A 95 -2.62 -7.17 -3.58
CA THR A 95 -2.99 -5.91 -2.93
C THR A 95 -3.68 -4.97 -3.93
N PRO A 96 -4.88 -4.44 -3.63
CA PRO A 96 -5.62 -3.57 -4.54
C PRO A 96 -4.81 -2.33 -4.98
N ALA A 97 -4.59 -2.17 -6.27
CA ALA A 97 -3.82 -1.08 -6.86
C ALA A 97 -4.38 0.31 -6.52
N GLU A 98 -5.69 0.42 -6.30
CA GLU A 98 -6.36 1.65 -5.89
C GLU A 98 -5.94 2.09 -4.47
N ALA A 99 -5.74 1.15 -3.56
CA ALA A 99 -5.25 1.43 -2.21
C ALA A 99 -3.76 1.83 -2.24
N ILE A 100 -2.95 1.16 -3.07
CA ILE A 100 -1.56 1.57 -3.32
C ILE A 100 -1.52 2.97 -3.95
N ALA A 101 -2.42 3.29 -4.87
CA ALA A 101 -2.52 4.62 -5.47
C ALA A 101 -2.85 5.70 -4.44
N ALA A 102 -3.78 5.44 -3.52
CA ALA A 102 -4.09 6.37 -2.43
C ALA A 102 -2.87 6.64 -1.53
N PHE A 103 -2.13 5.58 -1.19
CA PHE A 103 -0.86 5.68 -0.48
C PHE A 103 0.15 6.56 -1.24
N VAL A 104 0.37 6.27 -2.53
CA VAL A 104 1.32 7.00 -3.38
C VAL A 104 0.93 8.48 -3.52
N ARG A 105 -0.35 8.80 -3.71
CA ARG A 105 -0.82 10.19 -3.82
C ARG A 105 -0.42 11.03 -2.61
N VAL A 106 -0.60 10.48 -1.40
CA VAL A 106 -0.22 11.15 -0.16
C VAL A 106 1.29 11.38 -0.08
N LEU A 107 2.11 10.41 -0.48
CA LEU A 107 3.56 10.58 -0.52
C LEU A 107 4.01 11.64 -1.53
N THR A 108 3.33 11.68 -2.67
CA THR A 108 3.67 12.57 -3.79
C THR A 108 3.08 13.98 -3.67
N ASP A 109 2.24 14.22 -2.67
CA ASP A 109 1.55 15.51 -2.52
C ASP A 109 2.58 16.64 -2.38
N PRO A 110 2.59 17.63 -3.29
CA PRO A 110 3.49 18.77 -3.21
C PRO A 110 3.14 19.73 -2.07
N ALA A 111 1.89 19.74 -1.57
CA ALA A 111 1.52 20.44 -0.34
C ALA A 111 2.09 19.72 0.90
N GLY A 112 2.40 18.43 0.72
CA GLY A 112 2.98 17.55 1.70
C GLY A 112 2.14 17.32 2.94
N ILE A 113 2.77 16.72 3.94
CA ILE A 113 2.13 16.31 5.19
C ILE A 113 2.78 17.13 6.31
N ARG A 114 1.98 17.68 7.22
CA ARG A 114 2.46 18.38 8.41
C ARG A 114 3.51 19.49 8.12
N GLY A 115 3.39 20.15 6.96
CA GLY A 115 4.29 21.22 6.53
C GLY A 115 5.65 20.76 5.96
N ALA A 116 5.85 19.45 5.76
CA ALA A 116 6.95 18.94 4.95
C ALA A 116 6.68 19.17 3.46
N VAL A 117 7.72 19.24 2.64
CA VAL A 117 7.62 19.26 1.17
C VAL A 117 8.61 18.26 0.62
N PRO A 118 8.25 17.21 -0.15
CA PRO A 118 6.96 16.53 -0.36
C PRO A 118 6.57 15.52 0.75
N GLY A 119 5.38 14.91 0.66
CA GLY A 119 4.80 14.04 1.71
C GLY A 119 5.68 12.87 2.17
N TYR A 120 6.48 12.26 1.28
CA TYR A 120 7.42 11.20 1.64
C TYR A 120 8.50 11.59 2.66
N LEU A 121 8.70 12.90 2.90
CA LEU A 121 9.64 13.41 3.90
C LEU A 121 9.06 13.54 5.32
N ALA A 122 7.75 13.33 5.51
CA ALA A 122 7.11 13.60 6.79
C ALA A 122 7.48 12.61 7.91
N GLY A 123 8.02 11.43 7.57
CA GLY A 123 8.35 10.37 8.53
C GLY A 123 7.13 9.86 9.31
N ALA A 124 7.35 9.11 10.39
CA ALA A 124 6.28 8.57 11.24
C ALA A 124 5.28 9.68 11.69
N ALA A 125 4.03 9.30 11.94
CA ALA A 125 3.04 10.21 12.50
C ALA A 125 3.48 10.77 13.87
N GLU A 126 3.06 11.99 14.21
CA GLU A 126 3.50 12.71 15.43
C GLU A 126 3.21 11.94 16.74
N ASN A 127 2.09 11.20 16.79
CA ASN A 127 1.74 10.33 17.91
C ASN A 127 2.09 8.86 17.65
N GLY A 128 3.02 8.60 16.73
CA GLY A 128 3.44 7.26 16.33
C GLY A 128 2.25 6.39 15.93
N ALA A 129 2.12 5.24 16.60
CA ALA A 129 1.07 4.28 16.27
C ALA A 129 -0.35 4.71 16.63
N ASP A 130 -0.50 5.57 17.64
CA ASP A 130 -1.84 5.99 18.06
C ASP A 130 -2.53 6.80 16.97
N ALA A 131 -1.82 7.66 16.24
CA ALA A 131 -2.41 8.45 15.16
C ALA A 131 -3.01 7.59 14.04
N VAL A 132 -2.35 6.49 13.65
CA VAL A 132 -2.87 5.58 12.61
C VAL A 132 -4.09 4.83 13.13
N PHE A 133 -4.07 4.38 14.39
CA PHE A 133 -5.20 3.70 14.99
C PHE A 133 -6.41 4.62 15.22
N ASP A 134 -6.18 5.85 15.68
CA ASP A 134 -7.23 6.87 15.86
C ASP A 134 -7.88 7.21 14.51
N ALA A 135 -7.07 7.34 13.45
CA ALA A 135 -7.58 7.56 12.11
C ALA A 135 -8.36 6.35 11.58
N ALA A 136 -7.90 5.12 11.83
CA ALA A 136 -8.65 3.91 11.47
C ALA A 136 -10.00 3.85 12.22
N GLU A 137 -10.00 4.15 13.52
CA GLU A 137 -11.22 4.17 14.35
C GLU A 137 -12.22 5.23 13.88
N ALA A 138 -11.74 6.42 13.52
CA ALA A 138 -12.57 7.47 12.90
C ALA A 138 -13.20 7.03 11.57
N ASN A 139 -12.63 6.02 10.90
CA ASN A 139 -13.14 5.43 9.66
C ASN A 139 -13.83 4.07 9.90
N GLY A 140 -14.30 3.81 11.12
CA GLY A 140 -15.14 2.66 11.43
C GLY A 140 -14.40 1.36 11.74
N TRP A 141 -13.08 1.40 11.91
CA TRP A 141 -12.32 0.24 12.39
C TRP A 141 -12.47 0.09 13.91
N VAL A 142 -12.50 -1.14 14.40
CA VAL A 142 -12.51 -1.42 15.84
C VAL A 142 -11.07 -1.56 16.33
N ARG A 143 -10.64 -0.62 17.17
CA ARG A 143 -9.30 -0.56 17.75
C ARG A 143 -9.15 -1.51 18.95
N ALA A 144 -7.97 -2.12 19.05
CA ALA A 144 -7.42 -2.76 20.25
C ALA A 144 -5.95 -2.35 20.43
N VAL A 145 -5.26 -2.86 21.46
CA VAL A 145 -3.96 -2.35 21.93
C VAL A 145 -2.90 -2.21 20.82
N ARG A 146 -2.78 -3.20 19.93
CA ARG A 146 -1.80 -3.20 18.83
C ARG A 146 -2.40 -3.59 17.49
N THR A 147 -3.73 -3.54 17.39
CA THR A 147 -4.46 -3.98 16.22
C THR A 147 -5.67 -3.09 16.00
N ALA A 148 -6.08 -2.94 14.75
CA ALA A 148 -7.42 -2.48 14.41
C ALA A 148 -8.04 -3.48 13.45
N THR A 149 -9.35 -3.69 13.51
CA THR A 149 -10.06 -4.60 12.62
C THR A 149 -11.27 -3.90 12.04
N TYR A 150 -11.40 -3.95 10.72
CA TYR A 150 -12.63 -3.58 10.03
C TYR A 150 -13.36 -4.86 9.63
N THR A 151 -14.64 -4.98 9.96
CA THR A 151 -15.45 -6.15 9.58
C THR A 151 -16.51 -5.73 8.57
N GLY A 152 -16.32 -6.13 7.31
CA GLY A 152 -17.30 -5.90 6.27
C GLY A 152 -17.97 -7.21 5.80
N THR A 153 -18.74 -7.11 4.71
CA THR A 153 -19.53 -8.21 4.15
C THR A 153 -18.68 -9.39 3.65
N HIS A 154 -17.42 -9.16 3.31
CA HIS A 154 -16.50 -10.17 2.78
C HIS A 154 -15.50 -10.69 3.83
N GLY A 155 -15.66 -10.30 5.08
CA GLY A 155 -14.79 -10.72 6.18
C GLY A 155 -13.99 -9.56 6.79
N PRO A 156 -13.12 -9.88 7.76
CA PRO A 156 -12.36 -8.88 8.47
C PRO A 156 -11.07 -8.50 7.73
N VAL A 157 -10.77 -7.20 7.71
CA VAL A 157 -9.44 -6.68 7.39
C VAL A 157 -8.74 -6.35 8.70
N HIS A 158 -7.49 -6.78 8.83
CA HIS A 158 -6.71 -6.57 10.04
C HIS A 158 -5.56 -5.61 9.79
N LEU A 159 -5.39 -4.65 10.68
CA LEU A 159 -4.19 -3.85 10.84
C LEU A 159 -3.52 -4.28 12.15
N SER A 160 -2.21 -4.51 12.12
CA SER A 160 -1.42 -4.76 13.32
C SER A 160 -0.16 -3.91 13.31
N CYS A 161 0.22 -3.37 14.46
CA CYS A 161 1.52 -2.76 14.67
C CYS A 161 2.35 -3.73 15.52
N ASN A 162 3.25 -4.47 14.88
CA ASN A 162 4.03 -5.52 15.53
C ASN A 162 5.36 -4.95 16.04
N PRO A 163 5.91 -5.48 17.15
CA PRO A 163 7.27 -5.15 17.55
C PRO A 163 8.25 -5.66 16.49
N ALA A 164 9.46 -5.11 16.49
CA ALA A 164 10.54 -5.60 15.64
C ALA A 164 10.69 -7.12 15.84
N PRO A 165 10.73 -7.93 14.77
CA PRO A 165 11.37 -9.23 14.91
C PRO A 165 12.83 -9.02 15.32
N PRO A 166 13.48 -10.01 15.95
CA PRO A 166 14.93 -9.97 16.10
C PRO A 166 15.56 -9.75 14.71
N GLU A 167 16.59 -8.90 14.65
CA GLU A 167 17.28 -8.59 13.41
C GLU A 167 17.77 -9.89 12.74
N ILE A 168 17.23 -10.19 11.55
CA ILE A 168 17.72 -11.27 10.72
C ILE A 168 18.53 -10.62 9.59
N PRO A 169 19.86 -10.81 9.56
CA PRO A 169 20.69 -10.26 8.49
C PRO A 169 20.16 -10.63 7.11
N GLY A 170 19.93 -9.63 6.26
CA GLY A 170 19.38 -9.82 4.92
C GLY A 170 17.85 -9.89 4.84
N GLN A 171 17.11 -9.85 5.95
CA GLN A 171 15.67 -9.60 5.91
C GLN A 171 15.35 -8.11 5.80
N PHE A 172 14.30 -7.85 5.05
CA PHE A 172 13.74 -6.52 4.78
C PHE A 172 13.20 -5.79 6.01
N LEU A 173 12.79 -6.50 7.06
CA LEU A 173 12.30 -5.86 8.27
C LEU A 173 13.51 -5.20 8.94
N ALA A 174 13.75 -3.95 8.57
CA ALA A 174 14.68 -3.07 9.25
C ALA A 174 14.37 -3.09 10.75
N ALA A 175 15.39 -2.88 11.57
CA ALA A 175 15.24 -2.79 13.02
C ALA A 175 14.13 -1.78 13.38
N GLY A 176 13.03 -2.25 13.97
CA GLY A 176 11.93 -1.38 14.40
C GLY A 176 10.55 -2.03 14.32
N PRO A 177 9.55 -1.43 15.00
CA PRO A 177 8.17 -1.85 14.85
C PRO A 177 7.73 -1.72 13.38
N HIS A 178 6.79 -2.56 12.96
CA HIS A 178 6.24 -2.51 11.61
C HIS A 178 4.73 -2.67 11.63
N TRP A 179 4.08 -2.00 10.70
CA TRP A 179 2.68 -2.18 10.41
C TRP A 179 2.50 -3.33 9.45
N ARG A 180 1.43 -4.08 9.66
CA ARG A 180 0.97 -5.07 8.71
C ARG A 180 -0.54 -4.98 8.57
N ALA A 181 -1.00 -4.71 7.35
CA ALA A 181 -2.38 -4.84 6.95
C ALA A 181 -2.57 -6.15 6.18
N THR A 182 -3.64 -6.89 6.47
CA THR A 182 -3.92 -8.18 5.82
C THR A 182 -5.41 -8.39 5.63
N PHE A 183 -5.76 -9.02 4.53
CA PHE A 183 -7.06 -9.65 4.33
C PHE A 183 -6.88 -11.18 4.25
N PRO A 184 -7.48 -11.97 5.16
CA PRO A 184 -7.30 -13.41 5.20
C PRO A 184 -8.10 -14.11 4.08
N GLU A 185 -7.49 -15.15 3.49
CA GLU A 185 -8.16 -16.12 2.61
C GLU A 185 -8.20 -17.47 3.36
N GLY A 186 -9.22 -17.66 4.20
CA GLY A 186 -9.28 -18.83 5.09
C GLY A 186 -8.30 -18.76 6.26
N VAL A 187 -8.02 -19.92 6.88
CA VAL A 187 -7.34 -19.99 8.19
C VAL A 187 -5.83 -19.78 8.11
N HIS A 188 -5.20 -20.11 6.98
CA HIS A 188 -3.73 -20.14 6.85
C HIS A 188 -3.20 -19.37 5.64
N ARG A 189 -4.07 -18.85 4.78
CA ARG A 189 -3.68 -18.06 3.61
C ARG A 189 -4.19 -16.64 3.77
N ARG A 190 -3.45 -15.70 3.22
CA ARG A 190 -3.87 -14.31 3.10
C ARG A 190 -4.19 -14.09 1.63
N ALA A 191 -5.30 -13.42 1.37
CA ALA A 191 -5.58 -12.91 0.05
C ALA A 191 -4.48 -11.91 -0.30
N TRP A 192 -4.17 -10.96 0.58
CA TRP A 192 -3.05 -10.05 0.40
C TRP A 192 -2.43 -9.59 1.72
N THR A 193 -1.19 -9.11 1.64
CA THR A 193 -0.43 -8.49 2.74
C THR A 193 0.15 -7.15 2.29
N ALA A 194 0.04 -6.12 3.13
CA ALA A 194 0.82 -4.90 3.03
C ALA A 194 1.65 -4.69 4.31
N VAL A 195 2.91 -4.28 4.18
CA VAL A 195 3.86 -4.09 5.29
C VAL A 195 4.49 -2.71 5.22
N PHE A 196 4.54 -2.00 6.34
CA PHE A 196 5.12 -0.66 6.43
C PHE A 196 6.11 -0.60 7.59
N THR A 197 7.33 -0.08 7.37
CA THR A 197 8.27 0.19 8.47
C THR A 197 7.74 1.31 9.38
N ALA A 198 8.27 1.42 10.61
CA ALA A 198 7.85 2.42 11.61
C ALA A 198 7.77 3.85 11.06
N GLU A 199 8.73 4.21 10.22
CA GLU A 199 8.93 5.59 9.73
C GLU A 199 8.12 5.94 8.48
N VAL A 200 7.25 5.04 8.00
CA VAL A 200 6.32 5.39 6.92
C VAL A 200 5.33 6.46 7.41
N PRO A 201 5.05 7.51 6.63
CA PRO A 201 4.03 8.50 6.99
C PRO A 201 2.69 7.88 7.34
N GLY A 202 2.23 8.11 8.57
CA GLY A 202 1.00 7.51 9.07
C GLY A 202 -0.23 7.93 8.26
N GLU A 203 -0.23 9.13 7.70
CA GLU A 203 -1.26 9.63 6.79
C GLU A 203 -1.33 8.82 5.49
N ALA A 204 -0.19 8.33 4.99
CA ALA A 204 -0.17 7.46 3.81
C ALA A 204 -0.74 6.07 4.15
N ILE A 205 -0.41 5.53 5.33
CA ILE A 205 -1.01 4.29 5.85
C ILE A 205 -2.52 4.47 6.02
N THR A 206 -2.96 5.58 6.59
CA THR A 206 -4.39 5.90 6.75
C THR A 206 -5.10 5.97 5.41
N ALA A 207 -4.55 6.68 4.42
CA ALA A 207 -5.17 6.78 3.09
C ALA A 207 -5.32 5.39 2.43
N PHE A 208 -4.30 4.53 2.56
CA PHE A 208 -4.37 3.14 2.14
C PHE A 208 -5.56 2.40 2.82
N LEU A 209 -5.67 2.49 4.15
CA LEU A 209 -6.72 1.80 4.92
C LEU A 209 -8.12 2.31 4.62
N VAL A 210 -8.29 3.63 4.43
CA VAL A 210 -9.59 4.23 4.11
C VAL A 210 -10.06 3.74 2.74
N THR A 211 -9.18 3.78 1.74
CA THR A 211 -9.51 3.30 0.40
C THR A 211 -9.86 1.82 0.40
N LEU A 212 -9.17 0.98 1.18
CA LEU A 212 -9.52 -0.44 1.30
C LEU A 212 -10.99 -0.66 1.67
N THR A 213 -11.54 0.21 2.51
CA THR A 213 -12.89 0.11 3.07
C THR A 213 -13.93 0.98 2.35
N ASP A 214 -13.59 1.54 1.18
CA ASP A 214 -14.49 2.43 0.44
C ASP A 214 -15.80 1.69 0.06
N PRO A 215 -16.97 2.19 0.50
CA PRO A 215 -18.26 1.57 0.20
C PRO A 215 -18.68 1.72 -1.27
N ALA A 216 -18.06 2.61 -2.05
CA ALA A 216 -18.29 2.69 -3.49
C ALA A 216 -17.91 1.38 -4.19
N GLY A 217 -16.93 0.66 -3.64
CA GLY A 217 -16.47 -0.63 -4.14
C GLY A 217 -15.78 -0.55 -5.51
N LEU A 218 -15.33 -1.70 -5.97
CA LEU A 218 -14.67 -1.94 -7.25
C LEU A 218 -15.35 -3.11 -7.95
N ASP A 219 -15.30 -3.07 -9.27
CA ASP A 219 -15.66 -4.23 -10.08
C ASP A 219 -14.58 -5.31 -9.91
N PRO A 220 -14.91 -6.52 -9.41
CA PRO A 220 -13.93 -7.59 -9.26
C PRO A 220 -13.36 -8.06 -10.62
N ASP A 221 -14.07 -7.83 -11.72
CA ASP A 221 -13.66 -8.21 -13.07
C ASP A 221 -13.01 -7.07 -13.85
N ARG A 222 -12.60 -5.98 -13.18
CA ARG A 222 -11.93 -4.81 -13.80
C ARG A 222 -10.60 -5.11 -14.52
N ASP A 223 -10.15 -6.36 -14.41
CA ASP A 223 -8.92 -6.89 -15.00
C ASP A 223 -9.15 -7.71 -16.28
N GLN A 224 -10.42 -7.95 -16.68
CA GLN A 224 -10.79 -8.74 -17.87
C GLN A 224 -10.88 -7.92 -19.16
#